data_AF-A0A964LA40-F1
#
_entry.id   AF-A0A964LA40-F1
#
_cell.length_a   1.000
_cell.length_b   1.000
_cell.length_c   1.000
_cell.angle_alpha   90.00
_cell.angle_beta   90.00
_cell.angle_gamma   90.00
#
_symmetry.space_group_name_H-M   'P 1'
#
loop_
_entity.id
_entity.type
_entity.pdbx_description
1 polymer ?
#
loop_
_entity_poly.entity_id
_entity_poly.type
_entity_poly.pdbx_seq_one_letter_code
_entity_poly.pdbx_strand_id
1 'polypeptide(L)' 'MGMRRVRRMQRQMDMKTSRRKNGVVKKKERARRDQRMATLLKTGKLPYIPSVMSWLSEQLDKKSTRITQADVDGLLKQ' A
#
# COMPACT_ATOMS: atom_id res chain seq x y z
N MET A 1 36.20 7.49 -21.16
CA MET A 1 35.28 6.50 -20.52
C MET A 1 34.58 5.70 -21.61
N GLY A 2 34.61 4.36 -21.56
CA GLY A 2 33.96 3.53 -22.58
C GLY A 2 32.43 3.70 -22.59
N MET A 3 31.82 3.62 -23.78
CA MET A 3 30.40 3.92 -24.02
C MET A 3 29.45 3.10 -23.13
N ARG A 4 29.80 1.84 -22.79
CA ARG A 4 29.04 1.00 -21.84
C ARG A 4 28.94 1.61 -20.44
N ARG A 5 30.04 2.19 -19.94
CA ARG A 5 30.11 2.79 -18.60
C ARG A 5 29.24 4.05 -18.53
N VAL A 6 29.27 4.88 -19.56
CA VAL A 6 28.40 6.07 -19.68
C VAL A 6 26.92 5.69 -19.61
N ARG A 7 26.47 4.69 -20.39
CA ARG A 7 25.08 4.21 -20.36
C ARG A 7 24.65 3.66 -18.99
N ARG A 8 25.57 3.01 -18.26
CA ARG A 8 25.28 2.52 -16.90
C ARG A 8 25.06 3.69 -15.93
N MET A 9 25.90 4.71 -15.98
CA MET A 9 25.78 5.89 -15.11
C MET A 9 24.49 6.66 -15.40
N GLN A 10 24.16 6.85 -16.68
CA GLN A 10 22.91 7.51 -17.07
C GLN A 10 21.68 6.80 -16.48
N ARG A 11 21.58 5.47 -16.65
CA ARG A 11 20.49 4.67 -16.07
C ARG A 11 20.41 4.81 -14.55
N GLN A 12 21.54 4.84 -13.84
CA GLN A 12 21.54 5.02 -12.38
C GLN A 12 20.98 6.39 -11.98
N MET A 13 21.35 7.45 -12.70
CA MET A 13 20.83 8.80 -12.48
C MET A 13 19.33 8.88 -12.79
N ASP A 14 18.89 8.33 -13.92
CA ASP A 14 17.47 8.31 -14.31
C ASP A 14 16.62 7.55 -13.27
N MET A 15 17.11 6.40 -12.79
CA MET A 15 16.44 5.64 -11.74
C MET A 15 16.35 6.42 -10.44
N LYS A 16 17.41 7.16 -10.05
CA LYS A 16 17.39 8.00 -8.84
C LYS A 16 16.34 9.10 -8.95
N THR A 17 16.30 9.79 -10.09
CA THR A 17 15.32 10.85 -10.37
C THR A 17 13.89 10.29 -10.38
N SER A 18 13.67 9.16 -11.05
CA SER A 18 12.38 8.47 -11.10
C SER A 18 11.90 8.06 -9.70
N ARG A 19 12.76 7.46 -8.88
CA ARG A 19 12.42 7.09 -7.49
C ARG A 19 12.03 8.30 -6.65
N ARG A 20 12.75 9.42 -6.76
CA ARG A 20 12.46 10.67 -6.04
C ARG A 20 11.10 11.23 -6.44
N LYS A 21 10.84 11.37 -7.74
CA LYS A 21 9.58 11.93 -8.26
C LYS A 21 8.38 11.03 -7.93
N ASN A 22 8.49 9.74 -8.23
CA ASN A 22 7.39 8.79 -8.08
C ASN A 22 7.13 8.40 -6.61
N GLY A 23 8.12 8.53 -5.73
CA GLY A 23 7.96 8.23 -4.31
C GLY A 23 6.82 9.00 -3.65
N VAL A 24 6.72 10.31 -3.94
CA VAL A 24 5.65 11.17 -3.40
C VAL A 24 4.28 10.75 -3.93
N VAL A 25 4.16 10.50 -5.23
CA VAL A 25 2.90 10.06 -5.86
C VAL A 25 2.46 8.71 -5.30
N LYS A 26 3.40 7.76 -5.14
CA LYS A 26 3.13 6.45 -4.53
C LYS A 26 2.67 6.57 -3.08
N LYS A 27 3.28 7.45 -2.27
CA LYS A 27 2.85 7.73 -0.90
C LYS A 27 1.41 8.28 -0.86
N LYS A 28 1.10 9.27 -1.70
CA LYS A 28 -0.26 9.82 -1.82
C LYS A 28 -1.27 8.74 -2.23
N GLU A 29 -0.92 7.86 -3.16
CA GLU A 29 -1.81 6.77 -3.58
C GLU A 29 -2.01 5.71 -2.50
N ARG A 30 -1.00 5.43 -1.66
CA ARG A 30 -1.19 4.55 -0.49
C ARG A 30 -2.19 5.14 0.49
N ALA A 31 -2.02 6.40 0.88
CA ALA A 31 -2.97 7.08 1.77
C ALA A 31 -4.40 7.11 1.19
N ARG A 32 -4.55 7.37 -0.12
CA ARG A 32 -5.87 7.30 -0.79
C ARG A 32 -6.46 5.88 -0.77
N ARG A 33 -5.64 4.85 -0.96
CA ARG A 33 -6.08 3.45 -0.87
C ARG A 33 -6.55 3.13 0.55
N ASP A 34 -5.80 3.53 1.56
CA ASP A 34 -6.13 3.28 2.96
C ASP A 34 -7.48 3.94 3.32
N GLN A 35 -7.69 5.19 2.87
CA GLN A 35 -8.98 5.87 2.99
C GLN A 35 -10.12 5.12 2.30
N ARG A 36 -9.93 4.67 1.05
CA ARG A 36 -10.94 3.86 0.34
C ARG A 36 -11.26 2.56 1.07
N MET A 37 -10.25 1.85 1.58
CA MET A 37 -10.48 0.61 2.32
C MET A 37 -11.23 0.89 3.63
N ALA A 38 -10.84 1.92 4.39
CA ALA A 38 -11.54 2.35 5.60
C ALA A 38 -13.01 2.73 5.32
N THR A 39 -13.31 3.36 4.19
CA THR A 39 -14.71 3.65 3.83
C THR A 39 -15.51 2.38 3.57
N LEU A 40 -14.92 1.35 2.95
CA LEU A 40 -15.59 0.07 2.70
C LEU A 40 -15.87 -0.69 4.00
N LEU A 41 -14.97 -0.60 4.99
CA LEU A 41 -15.18 -1.18 6.31
C LEU A 41 -16.38 -0.58 7.04
N LYS A 42 -16.63 0.73 6.89
CA LYS A 42 -17.77 1.40 7.52
C LYS A 42 -19.11 0.96 6.96
N THR A 43 -19.15 0.58 5.68
CA THR A 43 -20.40 0.22 4.98
C THR A 43 -20.71 -1.28 5.02
N GLY A 44 -19.69 -2.12 5.23
CA GLY A 44 -19.81 -3.57 5.13
C GLY A 44 -19.69 -4.29 6.46
N LYS A 45 -19.85 -5.62 6.40
CA LYS A 45 -19.53 -6.56 7.48
C LYS A 45 -18.72 -7.71 6.89
N LEU A 46 -18.04 -8.47 7.75
CA LEU A 46 -17.37 -9.70 7.32
C LEU A 46 -18.36 -10.66 6.63
N PRO A 47 -17.93 -11.41 5.59
CA PRO A 47 -16.63 -11.36 4.92
C PRO A 47 -16.55 -10.26 3.85
N TYR A 48 -15.47 -9.47 3.87
CA TYR A 48 -15.15 -8.50 2.82
C TYR A 48 -14.55 -9.16 1.58
N ILE A 49 -14.50 -8.39 0.49
CA ILE A 49 -13.80 -8.74 -0.75
C ILE A 49 -12.32 -9.08 -0.44
N PRO A 50 -11.70 -10.06 -1.14
CA PRO A 50 -10.32 -10.48 -0.87
C PRO A 50 -9.28 -9.36 -0.84
N SER A 51 -9.47 -8.28 -1.61
CA SER A 51 -8.59 -7.10 -1.59
C SER A 51 -8.62 -6.37 -0.25
N VAL A 52 -9.81 -6.20 0.33
CA VAL A 52 -9.99 -5.59 1.66
C VAL A 52 -9.44 -6.51 2.74
N MET A 53 -9.65 -7.82 2.61
CA MET A 53 -9.11 -8.82 3.54
C MET A 53 -7.58 -8.88 3.54
N SER A 54 -6.95 -8.80 2.37
CA SER A 54 -5.50 -8.72 2.25
C SER A 54 -4.97 -7.44 2.89
N TRP A 55 -5.64 -6.31 2.66
CA TRP A 55 -5.27 -5.05 3.29
C TRP A 55 -5.45 -5.07 4.82
N LEU A 56 -6.56 -5.62 5.31
CA LEU A 56 -6.80 -5.82 6.75
C LEU A 56 -5.72 -6.71 7.38
N SER A 57 -5.28 -7.74 6.67
CA SER A 57 -4.20 -8.64 7.11
C SER A 57 -2.89 -7.88 7.29
N GLU A 58 -2.56 -6.97 6.38
CA GLU A 58 -1.37 -6.10 6.48
C GLU A 58 -1.49 -5.08 7.64
N GLN A 59 -2.68 -4.52 7.88
CA GLN A 59 -2.88 -3.52 8.94
C GLN A 59 -2.87 -4.13 10.35
N LEU A 60 -3.45 -5.33 10.51
CA LEU A 60 -3.59 -6.00 11.80
C LEU A 60 -2.48 -7.00 12.10
N ASP A 61 -1.59 -7.25 11.13
CA ASP A 61 -0.57 -8.31 11.16
C ASP A 61 -1.15 -9.69 11.54
N LYS A 62 -2.34 -10.00 11.02
CA LYS A 62 -3.09 -11.23 11.27
C LYS A 62 -3.47 -11.89 9.96
N LYS A 63 -3.45 -13.23 9.92
CA LYS A 63 -3.97 -13.98 8.75
C LYS A 63 -5.46 -13.67 8.57
N SER A 64 -5.89 -13.47 7.31
CA SER A 64 -7.28 -13.11 6.96
C SER A 64 -8.34 -14.03 7.57
N THR A 65 -8.05 -15.32 7.71
CA THR A 65 -8.96 -16.31 8.32
C THR A 65 -9.17 -16.15 9.83
N ARG A 66 -8.30 -15.39 10.51
CA ARG A 66 -8.35 -15.16 11.97
C ARG A 66 -8.85 -13.76 12.33
N ILE A 67 -9.24 -12.95 11.35
CA ILE A 67 -9.71 -11.58 11.57
C ILE A 67 -11.16 -11.63 12.05
N THR A 68 -11.42 -11.09 13.23
CA THR A 68 -12.76 -11.00 13.80
C THR A 68 -13.36 -9.61 13.56
N GLN A 69 -14.69 -9.49 13.72
CA GLN A 69 -15.35 -8.18 13.60
C GLN A 69 -14.83 -7.21 14.68
N ALA A 70 -14.49 -7.71 15.87
CA ALA A 70 -13.92 -6.90 16.95
C ALA A 70 -12.57 -6.27 16.56
N ASP A 71 -11.74 -6.98 15.80
CA ASP A 71 -10.46 -6.44 15.30
C ASP A 71 -10.70 -5.28 14.31
N VAL A 72 -11.70 -5.43 13.44
CA VAL A 72 -12.08 -4.41 12.45
C VAL A 72 -12.64 -3.18 13.14
N ASP A 73 -13.51 -3.37 14.14
CA ASP A 73 -14.10 -2.28 14.92
C ASP A 73 -13.03 -1.54 15.75
N GLY A 74 -12.01 -2.26 16.24
CA GLY A 74 -10.84 -1.68 16.90
C GLY A 74 -10.03 -0.79 15.97
N LEU A 75 -9.85 -1.22 14.72
CA LEU A 75 -9.15 -0.44 13.69
C LEU A 75 -9.92 0.84 13.31
N LEU A 76 -11.25 0.79 13.28
CA LEU A 76 -12.11 1.94 12.92
C LEU A 76 -12.18 3.03 14.01
N LYS A 77 -11.77 2.72 15.24
CA LYS A 77 -11.79 3.66 16.38
C LYS A 77 -10.49 4.47 16.53
N GLN A 78 -9.43 4.11 15.80
CA GLN A 78 -8.14 4.80 15.84
C GLN A 78 -8.15 6.12 15.05
#